data_AF-A0A2X2IQY6-F1
#
_entry.id   AF-A0A2X2IQY6-F1
#
_cell.length_a   1.000
_cell.length_b   1.000
_cell.length_c   1.000
_cell.angle_alpha   90.00
_cell.angle_beta   90.00
_cell.angle_gamma   90.00
#
_symmetry.space_group_name_H-M   'P 1'
#
loop_
_entity.id
_entity.type
_entity.pdbx_description
1 polymer ?
#
loop_
_entity_poly.entity_id
_entity_poly.type
_entity_poly.pdbx_seq_one_letter_code
_entity_poly.pdbx_strand_id
1 'polypeptide(L)'
;MPYTTLLGCKVSNLEELPEDLDGIHIAENHYRHFTAEGNLEDGIVYETWQRIWRSDLPRTYAADLEIYGEKAQNPHDAKVDIYIGIH
;
A
#
# COMPACT_ATOMS: atom_id res chain seq x y z
N MET A 1 -18.50 7.05 -0.70
CA MET A 1 -18.04 7.51 0.63
C MET A 1 -16.54 7.72 0.57
N PRO A 2 -15.95 8.57 1.43
CA PRO A 2 -14.50 8.78 1.48
C PRO A 2 -13.75 7.45 1.62
N TYR A 3 -12.52 7.40 1.12
CA TYR A 3 -11.66 6.22 1.23
C TYR A 3 -11.40 5.89 2.70
N THR A 4 -11.39 4.60 3.04
CA THR A 4 -10.88 4.11 4.32
C THR A 4 -9.39 3.85 4.17
N THR A 5 -8.58 4.41 5.07
CA THR A 5 -7.15 4.13 5.16
C THR A 5 -6.86 3.41 6.45
N LEU A 6 -6.06 2.34 6.38
CA LEU A 6 -5.68 1.51 7.51
C LEU A 6 -4.15 1.40 7.54
N LEU A 7 -3.58 1.45 8.74
CA LEU A 7 -2.19 1.14 9.00
C LEU A 7 -2.14 -0.10 9.87
N GLY A 8 -1.43 -1.13 9.40
CA GLY A 8 -1.34 -2.40 10.11
C GLY A 8 -0.30 -3.32 9.50
N CYS A 9 -0.28 -4.57 9.95
CA CYS A 9 0.61 -5.60 9.46
C CYS A 9 -0.18 -6.81 8.93
N LYS A 10 0.41 -7.55 7.98
CA LYS A 10 -0.17 -8.80 7.51
C LYS A 10 -0.09 -9.85 8.62
N VAL A 11 -1.23 -10.43 8.96
CA VAL A 11 -1.35 -11.54 9.93
C VAL A 11 -1.83 -12.81 9.24
N SER A 12 -1.66 -13.96 9.90
CA SER A 12 -2.09 -15.27 9.38
C SER A 12 -3.60 -15.50 9.51
N ASN A 13 -4.24 -14.90 10.52
CA ASN A 13 -5.68 -14.98 10.77
C ASN A 13 -6.13 -13.75 11.59
N LEU A 14 -7.45 -13.61 11.80
CA LEU A 14 -8.08 -12.54 12.58
C LEU A 14 -8.77 -13.07 13.84
N GLU A 15 -8.34 -14.22 14.37
CA GLU A 15 -9.00 -14.89 15.51
C GLU A 15 -8.71 -14.19 16.83
N GLU A 16 -7.48 -13.70 17.00
CA GLU A 16 -7.02 -12.99 18.20
C GLU A 16 -6.56 -11.58 17.80
N LEU A 17 -7.43 -10.59 18.03
CA LEU A 17 -7.12 -9.18 17.80
C LEU A 17 -6.97 -8.45 19.14
N PRO A 18 -5.97 -7.57 19.29
CA PRO A 18 -5.92 -6.62 20.40
C PRO A 18 -7.21 -5.79 20.50
N GLU A 19 -7.61 -5.42 21.71
CA GLU A 19 -8.87 -4.72 21.98
C GLU A 19 -9.01 -3.37 21.23
N ASP A 20 -7.88 -2.75 20.90
CA ASP A 20 -7.79 -1.45 20.23
C ASP A 20 -7.50 -1.54 18.72
N LEU A 21 -7.43 -2.74 18.15
CA LEU A 21 -7.19 -2.95 16.72
C LEU A 21 -8.38 -3.64 16.05
N ASP A 22 -8.51 -3.38 14.76
CA ASP A 22 -9.49 -4.03 13.89
C ASP A 22 -8.76 -4.92 12.86
N GLY A 23 -9.48 -5.92 12.36
CA GLY A 23 -9.00 -6.88 11.37
C GLY A 23 -9.76 -6.72 10.06
N ILE A 24 -9.03 -6.64 8.94
CA ILE A 24 -9.64 -6.65 7.61
C ILE A 24 -9.15 -7.81 6.77
N HIS A 25 -10.06 -8.37 5.98
CA HIS A 25 -9.71 -9.32 4.93
C HIS A 25 -9.69 -8.61 3.57
N ILE A 26 -8.52 -8.53 2.96
CA ILE A 26 -8.35 -8.03 1.59
C ILE A 26 -8.50 -9.23 0.65
N ALA A 27 -9.55 -9.23 -0.17
CA ALA A 27 -9.78 -10.30 -1.13
C ALA A 27 -8.66 -10.36 -2.19
N GLU A 28 -8.43 -11.56 -2.73
CA GLU A 28 -7.55 -11.76 -3.87
C GLU A 28 -8.01 -10.91 -5.06
N ASN A 29 -7.06 -10.29 -5.76
CA ASN A 29 -7.31 -9.42 -6.89
C ASN A 29 -6.10 -9.37 -7.83
N HIS A 30 -6.28 -8.82 -9.03
CA HIS A 30 -5.16 -8.46 -9.90
C HIS A 30 -4.58 -7.11 -9.47
N TYR A 31 -3.25 -7.05 -9.41
CA TYR A 31 -2.54 -5.84 -9.00
C TYR A 31 -1.51 -5.42 -10.04
N ARG A 32 -1.45 -4.11 -10.29
CA ARG A 32 -0.28 -3.49 -10.91
C ARG A 32 0.70 -3.09 -9.82
N HIS A 33 1.93 -3.58 -9.92
CA HIS A 33 3.02 -3.25 -9.00
C HIS A 33 3.80 -2.01 -9.45
N PHE A 34 4.07 -1.12 -8.51
CA PHE A 34 4.96 0.03 -8.62
C PHE A 34 5.95 0.01 -7.45
N THR A 35 7.10 0.64 -7.65
CA THR A 35 8.08 0.86 -6.59
C THR A 35 8.37 2.33 -6.46
N ALA A 36 8.26 2.86 -5.24
CA ALA A 36 8.87 4.12 -4.83
C ALA A 36 10.26 3.80 -4.23
N GLU A 37 11.32 4.44 -4.72
CA GLU A 37 12.70 4.15 -4.31
C GLU A 37 13.49 5.43 -4.12
N GLY A 38 14.24 5.55 -3.02
CA GLY A 38 15.05 6.73 -2.67
C GLY A 38 14.84 7.20 -1.23
N ASN A 39 15.08 8.48 -0.97
CA ASN A 39 14.87 9.05 0.36
C ASN A 39 13.37 9.34 0.62
N LEU A 40 12.80 8.78 1.70
CA LEU A 40 11.40 8.99 2.08
C LEU A 40 11.08 10.46 2.33
N GLU A 41 12.02 11.23 2.87
CA GLU A 41 11.84 12.65 3.16
C GLU A 41 11.71 13.48 1.88
N ASP A 42 12.19 12.97 0.74
CA ASP A 42 12.06 13.61 -0.57
C ASP A 42 10.68 13.37 -1.20
N GLY A 43 9.78 12.63 -0.53
CA GLY A 43 8.40 12.44 -0.97
C GLY A 43 8.21 11.38 -2.05
N ILE A 44 9.13 10.42 -2.19
CA ILE A 44 9.12 9.38 -3.25
C ILE A 44 7.79 8.61 -3.37
N VAL A 45 7.10 8.37 -2.25
CA VAL A 45 5.81 7.67 -2.22
C VAL A 45 4.73 8.57 -2.84
N TYR A 46 4.71 9.85 -2.44
CA TYR A 46 3.77 10.84 -2.97
C TYR A 46 3.95 11.04 -4.48
N GLU A 47 5.19 11.16 -4.96
CA GLU A 47 5.48 11.29 -6.39
C GLU A 47 5.03 10.07 -7.19
N THR A 48 5.22 8.87 -6.63
CA THR A 48 4.77 7.62 -7.24
C THR A 48 3.24 7.59 -7.34
N TRP A 49 2.52 8.01 -6.30
CA TRP A 49 1.06 8.17 -6.35
C TRP A 49 0.59 9.19 -7.36
N GLN A 50 1.26 10.35 -7.48
CA GLN A 50 0.91 11.32 -8.51
C GLN A 50 1.02 10.73 -9.91
N ARG A 51 2.03 9.90 -10.17
CA ARG A 51 2.17 9.18 -11.45
C ARG A 51 1.05 8.17 -11.66
N ILE A 52 0.70 7.40 -10.63
CA ILE A 52 -0.39 6.42 -10.67
C ILE A 52 -1.73 7.12 -10.94
N TRP A 53 -2.03 8.24 -10.28
CA TRP A 53 -3.28 8.98 -10.49
C TRP A 53 -3.40 9.62 -11.88
N ARG A 54 -2.27 9.92 -12.54
CA ARG A 54 -2.26 10.43 -13.92
C ARG A 54 -2.29 9.33 -14.97
N SER A 55 -2.19 8.06 -14.58
CA SER A 55 -2.24 6.92 -15.50
C SER A 55 -3.67 6.56 -15.90
N ASP A 56 -3.79 5.79 -16.98
CA ASP A 56 -5.05 5.26 -17.53
C ASP A 56 -5.34 3.82 -17.06
N LEU A 57 -4.80 3.43 -15.89
CA LEU A 57 -4.99 2.08 -15.37
C LEU A 57 -6.47 1.74 -15.20
N PRO A 58 -6.91 0.52 -15.60
CA PRO A 58 -8.27 0.05 -15.39
C PRO A 58 -8.46 -0.38 -13.93
N ARG A 59 -8.56 0.59 -13.03
CA ARG A 59 -8.58 0.36 -11.57
C ARG A 59 -9.90 -0.26 -11.11
N THR A 60 -9.81 -1.27 -10.24
CA THR A 60 -10.99 -1.87 -9.59
C THR A 60 -11.47 -1.05 -8.40
N TYR A 61 -10.58 -0.27 -7.78
CA TYR A 61 -10.83 0.45 -6.53
C TYR A 61 -11.26 -0.45 -5.36
N ALA A 62 -10.98 -1.75 -5.43
CA ALA A 62 -11.30 -2.70 -4.36
C ALA A 62 -10.31 -2.59 -3.19
N ALA A 63 -9.01 -2.53 -3.50
CA ALA A 63 -7.94 -2.26 -2.55
C ALA A 63 -6.68 -1.78 -3.29
N ASP A 64 -5.98 -0.84 -2.69
CA ASP A 64 -4.61 -0.49 -3.04
C ASP A 64 -3.74 -0.65 -1.79
N LEU A 65 -2.50 -1.11 -1.94
CA LEU A 65 -1.63 -1.47 -0.83
C LEU A 65 -0.29 -0.77 -0.95
N GLU A 66 0.21 -0.21 0.15
CA GLU A 66 1.59 0.23 0.30
C GLU A 66 2.30 -0.69 1.30
N ILE A 67 3.39 -1.33 0.89
CA ILE A 67 4.14 -2.29 1.69
C ILE A 67 5.49 -1.70 2.08
N TYR A 68 5.59 -1.34 3.36
CA TYR A 68 6.81 -0.83 3.99
C TYR A 68 7.59 -2.00 4.62
N GLY A 69 8.29 -2.76 3.76
CA GLY A 69 9.06 -3.95 4.18
C GLY A 69 10.45 -3.63 4.76
N GLU A 70 11.32 -4.65 4.80
CA GLU A 70 12.70 -4.52 5.29
C GLU A 70 13.49 -3.43 4.57
N LYS A 71 13.27 -3.28 3.26
CA LYS A 71 13.95 -2.27 2.42
C LYS A 71 13.43 -0.85 2.64
N ALA A 72 12.36 -0.64 3.42
CA ALA A 72 11.87 0.68 3.78
C ALA A 72 12.40 1.18 5.12
N GLN A 73 13.17 0.36 5.85
CA GLN A 73 13.64 0.70 7.21
C GLN A 73 14.73 1.77 7.23
N ASN A 74 15.53 1.91 6.17
CA ASN A 74 16.45 3.02 6.01
C ASN A 74 15.73 4.15 5.24
N PRO A 75 15.33 5.26 5.89
CA PRO A 75 14.57 6.31 5.22
C PRO A 75 15.37 7.00 4.11
N HIS A 76 16.70 7.03 4.17
CA HIS A 76 17.53 7.67 3.13
C HIS A 76 17.72 6.82 1.87
N ASP A 77 17.43 5.53 1.93
CA ASP A 77 17.52 4.57 0.83
C ASP A 77 16.40 3.53 0.98
N ALA A 78 15.17 4.04 0.94
CA ALA A 78 13.98 3.24 1.15
C ALA A 78 13.45 2.71 -0.19
N LYS A 79 12.88 1.51 -0.13
CA LYS A 79 12.07 0.94 -1.20
C LYS A 79 10.70 0.56 -0.64
N VAL A 80 9.66 1.19 -1.18
CA VAL A 80 8.25 0.94 -0.83
C VAL A 80 7.53 0.39 -2.04
N ASP A 81 6.90 -0.77 -1.88
CA ASP A 81 6.11 -1.38 -2.94
C ASP A 81 4.66 -0.89 -2.87
N ILE A 82 4.11 -0.47 -4.01
CA ILE A 82 2.73 0.00 -4.13
C ILE A 82 2.01 -0.93 -5.11
N TYR A 83 0.90 -1.53 -4.66
CA TYR A 83 0.07 -2.43 -5.44
C TYR A 83 -1.29 -1.78 -5.70
N ILE A 84 -1.64 -1.58 -6.97
CA ILE A 84 -2.89 -0.95 -7.38
C ILE A 84 -3.83 -1.99 -7.94
N GLY A 85 -5.02 -2.11 -7.36
CA GLY A 85 -6.04 -3.06 -7.82
C GLY A 85 -6.53 -2.72 -9.21
N ILE A 86 -6.47 -3.68 -10.15
CA ILE A 86 -6.86 -3.52 -11.56
C ILE A 86 -7.77 -4.65 -12.03
N HIS A 87 -8.50 -4.42 -13.14
CA HIS A 87 -9.30 -5.44 -13.82
C HIS A 87 -8.43 -6.44 -14.58
#